data_AF-A0A831UL70-F1
#
_entry.id   AF-A0A831UL70-F1
#
_cell.length_a   1.000
_cell.length_b   1.000
_cell.length_c   1.000
_cell.angle_alpha   90.00
_cell.angle_beta   90.00
_cell.angle_gamma   90.00
#
_symmetry.space_group_name_H-M   'P 1'
#
loop_
_entity.id
_entity.type
_entity.pdbx_description
1 polymer ?
#
loop_
_entity_poly.entity_id
_entity_poly.type
_entity_poly.pdbx_seq_one_letter_code
_entity_poly.pdbx_strand_id
1 'polypeptide(L)' 'WLVLGAEREARDLGLPRVFAWTLQVNFFRGLGYRVTTREALPPKVWSECNACPFYENCREIAVIKEFSPGASGG' A
#
# COMPACT_ATOMS: atom_id res chain seq x y z
N TRP A 1 8.31 -1.34 -14.92
CA TRP A 1 8.82 -2.67 -14.52
C TRP A 1 9.14 -2.80 -13.03
N LEU A 2 9.63 -1.76 -12.33
CA LEU A 2 9.99 -1.85 -10.89
C LEU A 2 8.88 -2.38 -9.97
N VAL A 3 7.65 -1.88 -10.10
CA VAL A 3 6.53 -2.33 -9.24
C VAL A 3 6.25 -3.82 -9.42
N LEU A 4 6.28 -4.33 -10.65
CA LEU A 4 6.08 -5.76 -10.91
C LEU A 4 7.23 -6.61 -10.36
N GLY A 5 8.46 -6.09 -10.35
CA GLY A 5 9.59 -6.73 -9.69
C GLY A 5 9.39 -6.85 -8.18
N ALA A 6 8.98 -5.76 -7.53
CA ALA A 6 8.65 -5.76 -6.10
C ALA A 6 7.49 -6.70 -5.76
N GLU A 7 6.45 -6.76 -6.61
CA GLU A 7 5.36 -7.73 -6.43
C GLU A 7 5.85 -9.17 -6.51
N ARG A 8 6.75 -9.47 -7.45
CA ARG A 8 7.33 -10.81 -7.58
C ARG A 8 8.11 -11.19 -6.34
N GLU A 9 9.00 -10.31 -5.86
CA GLU A 9 9.78 -10.55 -4.65
C GLU A 9 8.86 -10.75 -3.43
N ALA A 10 7.83 -9.92 -3.29
CA ALA A 10 6.86 -10.05 -2.20
C ALA A 10 6.10 -11.40 -2.26
N ARG A 11 5.77 -11.90 -3.46
CA ARG A 11 5.17 -13.22 -3.65
C ARG A 11 6.15 -14.34 -3.32
N ASP A 12 7.41 -14.23 -3.74
CA ASP A 12 8.47 -15.19 -3.44
C ASP A 12 8.74 -15.28 -1.92
N LEU A 13 8.56 -14.17 -1.20
CA LEU A 13 8.61 -14.09 0.27
C LEU A 13 7.33 -14.59 0.97
N GLY A 14 6.29 -14.98 0.22
CA GLY A 14 5.02 -15.45 0.77
C GLY A 14 4.19 -14.36 1.47
N LEU A 15 4.41 -13.08 1.14
CA LEU A 15 3.65 -11.99 1.73
C LEU A 15 2.20 -12.00 1.23
N PRO A 16 1.20 -11.77 2.10
CA PRO A 16 -0.20 -11.84 1.70
C PRO A 16 -0.67 -10.62 0.90
N ARG A 17 0.05 -9.50 0.98
CA ARG A 17 -0.30 -8.21 0.39
C ARG A 17 0.90 -7.27 0.29
N VAL A 18 0.79 -6.28 -0.59
CA VAL A 18 1.71 -5.14 -0.73
C VAL A 18 0.93 -3.84 -0.75
N PHE A 19 1.56 -2.75 -0.31
CA PHE A 19 0.97 -1.41 -0.33
C PHE A 19 2.01 -0.37 -0.77
N ALA A 20 1.55 0.81 -1.15
CA ALA A 20 2.40 1.95 -1.47
C ALA A 20 1.70 3.28 -1.16
N TRP A 21 2.49 4.31 -0.88
CA TRP A 21 2.08 5.71 -0.92
C TRP A 21 2.35 6.26 -2.32
N THR A 22 1.37 6.93 -2.92
CA THR A 22 1.53 7.42 -4.29
C THR A 22 0.75 8.69 -4.59
N LEU A 23 1.31 9.53 -5.45
CA LEU A 23 0.59 10.60 -6.13
C LEU A 23 -0.09 10.12 -7.43
N GLN A 24 0.25 8.93 -7.92
CA GLN A 24 -0.12 8.41 -9.25
C GLN A 24 -1.07 7.21 -9.12
N VAL A 25 -2.24 7.43 -8.52
CA VAL A 25 -3.23 6.37 -8.23
C VAL A 25 -3.61 5.55 -9.47
N ASN A 26 -3.82 6.19 -10.61
CA ASN A 26 -4.28 5.50 -11.82
C ASN A 26 -3.26 4.49 -12.37
N PHE A 27 -1.97 4.77 -12.20
CA PHE A 27 -0.91 3.81 -12.55
C PHE A 27 -1.04 2.53 -11.71
N PHE A 28 -1.21 2.66 -10.40
CA PHE A 28 -1.37 1.50 -9.50
C PHE A 28 -2.71 0.78 -9.70
N ARG A 29 -3.80 1.51 -9.98
CA ARG A 29 -5.08 0.89 -10.36
C ARG A 29 -4.95 0.03 -11.61
N GLY A 30 -4.18 0.47 -12.61
CA GLY A 30 -3.87 -0.33 -13.80
C GLY A 30 -3.11 -1.62 -13.50
N LEU A 31 -2.41 -1.69 -12.36
CA LEU A 31 -1.71 -2.89 -11.88
C LEU A 31 -2.57 -3.74 -10.91
N GLY A 32 -3.84 -3.37 -10.69
CA GLY A 32 -4.77 -4.10 -9.82
C GLY A 32 -4.69 -3.74 -8.33
N TYR A 33 -4.11 -2.59 -7.99
CA TYR A 33 -4.20 -2.06 -6.63
C TYR A 33 -5.52 -1.32 -6.42
N ARG A 34 -6.03 -1.37 -5.19
CA ARG A 34 -7.16 -0.55 -4.74
C ARG A 34 -6.67 0.57 -3.82
N VAL A 35 -7.38 1.69 -3.82
CA VAL A 35 -7.15 2.75 -2.83
C VAL A 35 -7.54 2.21 -1.45
N THR A 36 -6.78 2.59 -0.42
CA THR A 36 -7.06 2.26 0.97
C THR A 36 -6.83 3.49 1.86
N THR A 37 -7.19 3.37 3.14
CA THR A 37 -6.86 4.39 4.14
C THR A 37 -5.52 4.08 4.80
N ARG A 38 -4.92 5.12 5.40
CA ARG A 38 -3.70 4.99 6.20
C ARG A 38 -3.90 4.03 7.37
N GLU A 39 -5.04 4.15 8.03
CA GLU A 39 -5.41 3.42 9.23
C GLU A 39 -5.59 1.91 8.96
N ALA A 40 -5.87 1.54 7.70
CA ALA A 40 -5.91 0.14 7.27
C ALA A 40 -4.52 -0.48 7.05
N LEU A 41 -3.45 0.33 7.03
CA LEU A 41 -2.07 -0.14 6.94
C LEU A 41 -1.50 -0.41 8.36
N PRO A 42 -0.49 -1.28 8.48
CA PRO A 42 0.13 -1.56 9.78
C PRO A 42 0.62 -0.28 10.47
N PRO A 43 0.35 -0.07 11.77
CA PRO A 43 0.70 1.16 12.49
C PRO A 43 2.15 1.60 12.35
N LYS A 44 3.08 0.63 12.30
CA LYS A 44 4.52 0.88 12.13
C LYS A 44 4.86 1.65 10.84
N VAL A 45 4.01 1.57 9.81
CA VAL A 45 4.24 2.21 8.50
C VAL A 45 3.87 3.69 8.54
N TRP A 46 2.91 4.08 9.36
CA TRP A 46 2.38 5.44 9.37
C TRP A 46 2.56 6.15 10.72
N SER A 47 3.15 5.50 11.72
CA SER A 47 3.44 6.11 13.03
C SER A 47 4.31 7.38 12.92
N GLU A 48 5.20 7.42 11.92
CA GLU A 48 6.07 8.58 11.66
C GLU A 48 5.32 9.75 11.00
N CYS A 49 4.11 9.53 10.48
CA CYS A 49 3.30 10.60 9.92
C CYS A 49 3.00 11.69 10.96
N ASN A 50 2.93 11.36 12.25
CA ASN A 50 2.67 12.34 13.31
C ASN A 50 3.73 13.45 13.40
N ALA A 51 4.96 13.18 12.95
CA ALA A 51 6.03 14.16 12.90
C ALA A 51 6.18 14.81 11.51
N CYS A 52 5.33 14.42 10.54
CA CYS A 52 5.43 14.91 9.17
C CYS A 52 4.91 16.35 9.07
N PRO A 53 5.69 17.31 8.55
CA PRO A 53 5.23 18.69 8.37
C PRO A 53 4.10 18.80 7.34
N PHE A 54 3.93 17.78 6.50
CA PHE A 54 2.87 17.70 5.51
C PHE A 54 1.66 16.92 5.99
N TYR A 55 1.56 16.51 7.26
CA TYR A 55 0.46 15.67 7.75
C TYR A 55 -0.93 16.21 7.37
N GLU A 56 -1.17 17.51 7.62
CA GLU A 56 -2.44 18.20 7.34
C GLU A 56 -2.71 18.42 5.84
N ASN A 57 -1.68 18.34 5.00
CA ASN A 57 -1.78 18.58 3.55
C ASN A 57 -1.08 17.48 2.75
N CYS A 58 -1.12 16.25 3.26
CA CYS A 58 -0.45 15.13 2.63
C CYS A 58 -1.21 14.78 1.35
N ARG A 59 -0.50 14.78 0.23
CA ARG A 59 -1.09 14.50 -1.08
C ARG A 59 -0.92 13.05 -1.51
N GLU A 60 -0.13 12.28 -0.77
CA GLU A 60 0.08 10.87 -1.04
C GLU A 60 -1.16 10.07 -0.68
N ILE A 61 -1.51 9.12 -1.54
CA ILE A 61 -2.67 8.25 -1.40
C ILE A 61 -2.17 6.83 -1.17
N ALA A 62 -2.70 6.17 -0.13
CA ALA A 62 -2.41 4.76 0.11
C ALA A 62 -3.11 3.88 -0.93
N VAL A 63 -2.37 2.96 -1.51
CA VAL A 63 -2.89 1.89 -2.37
C VAL A 63 -2.42 0.54 -1.86
N ILE A 64 -3.23 -0.51 -2.03
CA ILE A 64 -2.96 -1.86 -1.55
C ILE A 64 -3.37 -2.89 -2.59
N LYS A 65 -2.63 -3.99 -2.67
CA LYS A 65 -2.95 -5.16 -3.48
C LYS A 65 -2.74 -6.42 -2.65
N GLU A 66 -3.74 -7.28 -2.66
CA GLU A 66 -3.72 -8.56 -1.96
C GLU A 66 -3.33 -9.67 -2.95
N PHE A 67 -2.52 -10.61 -2.49
CA PHE A 67 -2.03 -11.74 -3.31
C PHE A 67 -2.73 -13.05 -2.96
N SER A 68 -3.16 -13.20 -1.71
CA SER A 68 -3.98 -14.31 -1.25
C SER A 68 -5.44 -13.85 -1.15
N PRO A 69 -6.44 -14.73 -1.39
CA PRO A 69 -7.81 -14.44 -1.01
C PRO A 69 -7.83 -14.36 0.52
N GLY A 70 -7.83 -13.15 1.06
CA GLY A 70 -7.76 -12.92 2.49
C GLY A 70 -8.90 -13.65 3.20
N ALA A 71 -8.55 -14.49 4.18
CA ALA A 71 -9.46 -14.79 5.27
C ALA A 71 -9.92 -13.44 5.84
N SER A 72 -11.19 -13.12 5.62
CA SER A 72 -11.89 -12.01 6.26
C SER A 72 -11.75 -12.19 7.77
N GLY A 73 -10.95 -11.33 8.41
CA GLY A 73 -10.96 -11.23 9.87
C GLY A 73 -12.35 -10.83 10.34
N GLY A 74 -12.94 -11.65 11.21
CA GLY A 74 -14.10 -11.31 12.02
C GLY A 74 -13.74 -10.45 13.23
#